data_AF-A0A355IC34-F1
#
_entry.id   AF-A0A355IC34-F1
#
_cell.length_a   1.000
_cell.length_b   1.000
_cell.length_c   1.000
_cell.angle_alpha   90.00
_cell.angle_beta   90.00
_cell.angle_gamma   90.00
#
_symmetry.space_group_name_H-M   'P 1'
#
loop_
_entity.id
_entity.type
_entity.pdbx_description
1 polymer ?
#
loop_
_entity_poly.entity_id
_entity_poly.type
_entity_poly.pdbx_seq_one_letter_code
_entity_poly.pdbx_strand_id
1 'polypeptide(L)'
;YVAGLSIKDISDVFEIRKALEGLAAEVAADRISDEEIESLERLLHRLAEASDSKNYDLFIEIDSEFHSVLFQAGRNDRLSQMINNLREQIHRFRSTSLSMPGRMSAAVEEHRKIVEAVSQHDVDAAKHLAQEHIENAENTIMEMIRNGETDKGVDQ
;
A
#
# COMPACT_ATOMS: atom_id res chain seq x y z
N TYR A 1 28.92 3.67 0.59
CA TYR A 1 28.59 2.41 -0.11
C TYR A 1 27.16 2.08 0.27
N VAL A 2 26.17 2.32 -0.58
CA VAL A 2 24.79 1.95 -0.28
C VAL A 2 24.62 0.53 -0.78
N ALA A 3 24.64 -0.45 0.13
CA ALA A 3 24.24 -1.81 -0.24
C ALA A 3 22.79 -1.75 -0.72
N GLY A 4 22.53 -2.20 -1.94
CA GLY A 4 21.15 -2.36 -2.41
C GLY A 4 20.43 -3.39 -1.54
N LEU A 5 19.14 -3.16 -1.24
CA LEU A 5 18.29 -4.16 -0.59
C LEU A 5 18.27 -5.44 -1.44
N SER A 6 18.51 -6.57 -0.79
CA SER A 6 18.36 -7.90 -1.39
C SER A 6 16.88 -8.26 -1.51
N ILE A 7 16.56 -9.28 -2.32
CA ILE A 7 15.20 -9.86 -2.39
C ILE A 7 14.71 -10.27 -1.00
N LYS A 8 15.61 -10.86 -0.19
CA LYS A 8 15.29 -11.24 1.18
C LYS A 8 14.92 -10.03 2.04
N ASP A 9 15.67 -8.93 1.95
CA ASP A 9 15.37 -7.73 2.73
C ASP A 9 14.00 -7.14 2.35
N ILE A 10 13.62 -7.21 1.07
CA ILE A 10 12.29 -6.77 0.60
C ILE A 10 11.19 -7.64 1.21
N SER A 11 11.32 -8.96 1.13
CA SER A 11 10.33 -9.88 1.72
C SER A 11 10.25 -9.74 3.24
N ASP A 12 11.37 -9.59 3.95
CA ASP A 12 11.38 -9.34 5.40
C ASP A 12 10.59 -8.06 5.74
N VAL A 13 10.74 -6.98 4.95
CA VAL A 13 9.96 -5.75 5.13
C VAL A 13 8.48 -5.97 4.87
N PHE A 14 8.11 -6.70 3.81
CA PHE A 14 6.72 -6.98 3.48
C PHE A 14 6.03 -7.86 4.53
N GLU A 15 6.73 -8.84 5.09
CA GLU A 15 6.23 -9.68 6.19
C GLU A 15 5.83 -8.83 7.41
N ILE A 16 6.70 -7.90 7.80
CA ILE A 16 6.44 -6.99 8.93
C ILE A 16 5.31 -6.02 8.57
N ARG A 17 5.34 -5.42 7.37
CA ARG A 17 4.29 -4.50 6.92
C ARG A 17 2.92 -5.17 6.91
N LYS A 18 2.81 -6.41 6.45
CA LYS A 18 1.55 -7.16 6.42
C LYS A 18 0.94 -7.27 7.83
N ALA A 19 1.77 -7.60 8.82
CA ALA A 19 1.32 -7.66 10.22
C ALA A 19 0.90 -6.27 10.75
N LEU A 20 1.70 -5.24 10.52
CA LEU A 20 1.46 -3.90 11.07
C LEU A 20 0.30 -3.17 10.38
N GLU A 21 0.19 -3.24 9.06
CA GLU A 21 -0.88 -2.57 8.30
C GLU A 21 -2.21 -3.29 8.48
N GLY A 22 -2.21 -4.63 8.65
CA GLY A 22 -3.38 -5.37 9.11
C GLY A 22 -3.87 -4.88 10.47
N LEU A 23 -2.96 -4.74 11.45
CA LEU A 23 -3.30 -4.17 12.75
C LEU A 23 -3.79 -2.72 12.64
N ALA A 24 -3.18 -1.91 11.77
CA ALA A 24 -3.56 -0.52 11.59
C ALA A 24 -4.99 -0.39 11.03
N ALA A 25 -5.35 -1.21 10.04
CA ALA A 25 -6.71 -1.26 9.50
C ALA A 25 -7.73 -1.78 10.53
N GLU A 26 -7.36 -2.80 11.32
CA GLU A 26 -8.16 -3.33 12.43
C GLU A 26 -8.51 -2.22 13.44
N VAL A 27 -7.51 -1.50 13.95
CA VAL A 27 -7.74 -0.43 14.94
C VAL A 27 -8.35 0.82 14.33
N ALA A 28 -8.18 1.06 13.03
CA ALA A 28 -8.85 2.13 12.31
C ALA A 28 -10.35 1.84 12.20
N ALA A 29 -10.74 0.64 11.77
CA ALA A 29 -12.14 0.23 11.71
C ALA A 29 -12.86 0.36 13.06
N ASP A 30 -12.17 0.12 14.17
CA ASP A 30 -12.74 0.31 15.52
C ASP A 30 -12.97 1.79 15.91
N ARG A 31 -12.22 2.73 15.33
CA ARG A 31 -12.06 4.10 15.89
C ARG A 31 -12.30 5.25 14.92
N ILE A 32 -12.43 4.95 13.63
CA ILE A 32 -12.56 5.96 12.57
C ILE A 32 -13.82 6.80 12.79
N SER A 33 -13.73 8.10 12.48
CA SER A 33 -14.90 8.99 12.46
C SER A 33 -15.54 9.09 11.07
N ASP A 34 -16.79 9.54 11.01
CA ASP A 34 -17.49 9.78 9.74
C ASP A 34 -16.71 10.74 8.83
N GLU A 35 -16.09 11.79 9.40
CA GLU A 35 -15.29 12.76 8.63
C GLU A 35 -14.02 12.13 8.02
N GLU A 36 -13.42 11.17 8.73
CA GLU A 36 -12.25 10.43 8.23
C GLU A 36 -12.66 9.43 7.15
N ILE A 37 -13.81 8.78 7.28
CA ILE A 37 -14.39 7.92 6.23
C ILE A 37 -14.61 8.75 4.96
N GLU A 38 -15.28 9.90 5.06
CA GLU A 38 -15.48 10.78 3.91
C GLU A 38 -14.15 11.25 3.29
N SER A 39 -13.12 11.45 4.11
CA SER A 39 -11.78 11.78 3.62
C SER A 39 -11.17 10.65 2.80
N LEU A 40 -11.25 9.41 3.29
CA LEU A 40 -10.79 8.23 2.57
C LEU A 40 -11.55 8.04 1.24
N GLU A 41 -12.87 8.26 1.23
CA GLU A 41 -13.69 8.18 0.02
C GLU A 41 -13.28 9.23 -1.03
N ARG A 42 -13.03 10.48 -0.60
CA ARG A 42 -12.52 11.53 -1.50
C ARG A 42 -11.15 11.19 -2.07
N LEU A 43 -10.25 10.64 -1.25
CA LEU A 43 -8.93 10.21 -1.69
C LEU A 43 -9.02 9.03 -2.67
N LEU A 44 -9.93 8.09 -2.42
CA LEU A 44 -10.18 6.96 -3.32
C LEU A 44 -10.68 7.43 -4.70
N HIS A 45 -11.54 8.45 -4.74
CA HIS A 45 -11.96 9.04 -6.01
C HIS A 45 -10.78 9.66 -6.77
N ARG A 46 -9.94 10.45 -6.08
CA ARG A 46 -8.74 11.07 -6.67
C ARG A 46 -7.73 10.01 -7.16
N LEU A 47 -7.58 8.88 -6.44
CA LEU A 47 -6.75 7.76 -6.87
C LEU A 47 -7.26 7.13 -8.17
N ALA A 48 -8.58 6.97 -8.30
CA ALA A 48 -9.20 6.46 -9.53
C ALA A 48 -8.92 7.40 -10.72
N GLU A 49 -9.10 8.71 -10.55
CA GLU A 49 -8.79 9.70 -11.59
C GLU A 49 -7.31 9.71 -11.99
N ALA A 50 -6.40 9.61 -11.01
CA ALA A 50 -4.96 9.51 -11.26
C ALA A 50 -4.59 8.21 -11.99
N SER A 51 -5.25 7.09 -11.65
CA SER A 51 -5.09 5.81 -12.34
C SER A 51 -5.55 5.89 -13.80
N ASP A 52 -6.74 6.44 -14.05
CA ASP A 52 -7.33 6.54 -15.39
C ASP A 52 -6.52 7.45 -16.32
N SER A 53 -5.99 8.55 -15.77
CA SER A 53 -5.11 9.48 -16.49
C SER A 53 -3.65 9.00 -16.59
N LYS A 54 -3.31 7.84 -15.98
CA LYS A 54 -1.95 7.29 -15.89
C LYS A 54 -0.94 8.27 -15.27
N ASN A 55 -1.38 9.10 -14.33
CA ASN A 55 -0.53 10.06 -13.64
C ASN A 55 0.11 9.42 -12.40
N TYR A 56 1.24 8.75 -12.60
CA TYR A 56 1.92 7.97 -11.56
C TYR A 56 2.37 8.80 -10.36
N ASP A 57 2.93 9.98 -10.60
CA ASP A 57 3.46 10.83 -9.52
C ASP A 57 2.32 11.31 -8.62
N LEU A 58 1.21 11.75 -9.23
CA LEU A 58 0.01 12.13 -8.49
C LEU A 58 -0.60 10.94 -7.74
N PHE A 59 -0.63 9.76 -8.36
CA PHE A 59 -1.12 8.56 -7.70
C PHE A 59 -0.31 8.23 -6.44
N ILE A 60 1.03 8.31 -6.50
CA ILE A 60 1.92 8.03 -5.36
C ILE A 60 1.69 9.03 -4.22
N GLU A 61 1.50 10.31 -4.56
CA GLU A 61 1.20 11.36 -3.59
C GLU A 61 -0.11 11.06 -2.84
N ILE A 62 -1.20 10.82 -3.59
CA ILE A 62 -2.53 10.54 -3.01
C ILE A 62 -2.53 9.20 -2.27
N ASP A 63 -1.83 8.18 -2.77
CA ASP A 63 -1.66 6.88 -2.11
C ASP A 63 -1.03 7.04 -0.73
N SER A 64 -0.02 7.90 -0.64
CA SER A 64 0.67 8.17 0.62
C SER A 64 -0.23 8.94 1.59
N GLU A 65 -1.04 9.87 1.09
CA GLU A 65 -2.07 10.58 1.87
C GLU A 65 -3.16 9.62 2.38
N PHE A 66 -3.67 8.73 1.52
CA PHE A 66 -4.67 7.71 1.87
C PHE A 66 -4.22 6.83 3.03
N HIS A 67 -3.01 6.24 2.93
CA HIS A 67 -2.47 5.40 3.99
C HIS A 67 -2.23 6.20 5.29
N SER A 68 -1.81 7.46 5.19
CA SER A 68 -1.63 8.32 6.37
C SER A 68 -2.95 8.53 7.12
N VAL A 69 -4.04 8.83 6.41
CA VAL A 69 -5.37 9.00 7.02
C VAL A 69 -5.82 7.69 7.68
N LEU A 70 -5.71 6.56 6.98
CA LEU A 70 -6.10 5.26 7.50
C LEU A 70 -5.33 4.90 8.79
N PHE A 71 -4.01 5.09 8.82
CA PHE A 71 -3.22 4.76 10.01
C PHE A 71 -3.48 5.71 11.18
N GLN A 72 -3.74 6.99 10.90
CA GLN A 72 -4.07 7.99 11.93
C GLN A 72 -5.44 7.74 12.56
N ALA A 73 -6.41 7.23 11.79
CA ALA A 73 -7.74 6.82 12.29
C ALA A 73 -7.62 5.80 13.44
N GLY A 74 -6.60 4.94 13.42
CA GLY A 74 -6.31 3.97 14.48
C GLY A 74 -5.86 4.55 15.82
N ARG A 75 -5.56 5.86 15.90
CA ARG A 75 -5.09 6.55 17.12
C ARG A 75 -3.86 5.88 17.78
N ASN A 76 -2.96 5.34 16.97
CA ASN A 76 -1.74 4.69 17.44
C ASN A 76 -0.51 5.25 16.71
N ASP A 77 -0.02 6.40 17.16
CA ASP A 77 1.10 7.12 16.54
C ASP A 77 2.37 6.26 16.41
N ARG A 78 2.61 5.35 17.37
CA ARG A 78 3.77 4.45 17.32
C ARG A 78 3.65 3.45 16.18
N LEU A 79 2.47 2.88 15.97
CA LEU A 79 2.20 1.98 14.86
C LEU A 79 2.36 2.70 13.52
N SER A 80 1.75 3.87 13.36
CA SER A 80 1.86 4.70 12.15
C SER A 80 3.32 5.04 11.85
N GLN A 81 4.11 5.40 12.87
CA GLN A 81 5.53 5.69 12.71
C GLN A 81 6.34 4.46 12.25
N MET A 82 6.09 3.28 12.83
CA MET A 82 6.76 2.04 12.43
C MET A 82 6.46 1.69 10.97
N ILE A 83 5.19 1.79 10.56
CA ILE A 83 4.78 1.51 9.19
C ILE A 83 5.44 2.50 8.22
N ASN A 84 5.41 3.80 8.52
CA ASN A 84 6.01 4.81 7.65
C ASN A 84 7.51 4.57 7.46
N ASN A 85 8.25 4.21 8.51
CA ASN A 85 9.68 3.87 8.40
C ASN A 85 9.94 2.66 7.49
N LEU A 86 9.03 1.68 7.45
CA LEU A 86 9.15 0.52 6.57
C LEU A 86 8.76 0.87 5.11
N ARG A 87 7.72 1.69 4.92
CA ARG A 87 7.32 2.17 3.59
C ARG A 87 8.44 2.97 2.91
N GLU A 88 9.16 3.81 3.66
CA GLU A 88 10.30 4.57 3.14
C GLU A 88 11.45 3.66 2.65
N GLN A 89 11.74 2.56 3.35
CA GLN A 89 12.82 1.64 2.97
C GLN A 89 12.60 1.03 1.57
N ILE A 90 11.34 0.80 1.20
CA ILE A 90 10.97 0.20 -0.10
C ILE A 90 10.40 1.23 -1.09
N HIS A 91 10.46 2.53 -0.79
CA HIS A 91 9.81 3.59 -1.58
C HIS A 91 10.16 3.48 -3.07
N ARG A 92 11.46 3.30 -3.38
CA ARG A 92 11.94 3.16 -4.76
C ARG A 92 11.29 2.00 -5.52
N PHE A 93 11.08 0.86 -4.86
CA PHE A 93 10.48 -0.33 -5.47
C PHE A 93 8.98 -0.15 -5.67
N ARG A 94 8.31 0.49 -4.69
CA ARG A 94 6.90 0.87 -4.78
C ARG A 94 6.66 1.76 -6.00
N SER A 95 7.44 2.84 -6.16
CA SER A 95 7.30 3.77 -7.29
C SER A 95 7.45 3.06 -8.64
N THR A 96 8.41 2.15 -8.77
CA THR A 96 8.56 1.37 -10.01
C THR A 96 7.44 0.34 -10.19
N SER A 97 6.97 -0.33 -9.13
CA SER A 97 5.89 -1.31 -9.25
C SER A 97 4.56 -0.69 -9.68
N LEU A 98 4.29 0.56 -9.29
CA LEU A 98 3.07 1.27 -9.64
C LEU A 98 3.00 1.65 -11.12
N SER A 99 4.14 1.68 -11.82
CA SER A 99 4.18 1.88 -13.27
C SER A 99 3.88 0.60 -14.07
N MET A 100 3.81 -0.56 -13.39
CA MET A 100 3.42 -1.81 -14.03
C MET A 100 1.97 -1.73 -14.55
N PRO A 101 1.70 -2.19 -15.79
CA PRO A 101 0.37 -2.17 -16.37
C PRO A 101 -0.68 -2.80 -15.44
N GLY A 102 -1.76 -2.07 -15.17
CA GLY A 102 -2.88 -2.55 -14.35
C GLY A 102 -2.70 -2.41 -12.83
N ARG A 103 -1.48 -2.17 -12.31
CA ARG A 103 -1.25 -2.14 -10.86
C ARG A 103 -2.02 -1.03 -10.13
N MET A 104 -2.05 0.19 -10.69
CA MET A 104 -2.82 1.32 -10.09
C MET A 104 -4.31 1.01 -9.99
N SER A 105 -4.91 0.46 -11.05
CA SER A 105 -6.33 0.10 -11.06
C SER A 105 -6.63 -1.01 -10.04
N ALA A 106 -5.76 -2.01 -9.91
CA ALA A 106 -5.87 -3.02 -8.87
C ALA A 106 -5.75 -2.43 -7.46
N ALA A 107 -4.82 -1.49 -7.23
CA ALA A 107 -4.66 -0.81 -5.95
C ALA A 107 -5.92 -0.02 -5.55
N VAL A 108 -6.56 0.65 -6.51
CA VAL A 108 -7.83 1.36 -6.28
C VAL A 108 -8.92 0.39 -5.83
N GLU A 109 -9.01 -0.79 -6.44
CA GLU A 109 -9.98 -1.82 -6.04
C GLU A 109 -9.71 -2.35 -4.62
N GLU A 110 -8.45 -2.64 -4.32
CA GLU A 110 -8.00 -3.06 -2.99
C GLU A 110 -8.35 -2.01 -1.93
N HIS A 111 -8.02 -0.73 -2.18
CA HIS A 111 -8.34 0.38 -1.28
C HIS A 111 -9.86 0.54 -1.09
N ARG A 112 -10.67 0.39 -2.14
CA ARG A 112 -12.13 0.48 -2.02
C ARG A 112 -12.69 -0.52 -1.03
N LYS A 113 -12.25 -1.78 -1.12
CA LYS A 113 -12.69 -2.84 -0.19
C LYS A 113 -12.27 -2.53 1.24
N ILE A 114 -11.06 -2.01 1.45
CA ILE A 114 -10.58 -1.59 2.77
C ILE A 114 -11.47 -0.46 3.33
N VAL A 115 -11.76 0.57 2.53
CA VAL A 115 -12.63 1.69 2.97
C VAL A 115 -14.03 1.19 3.31
N GLU A 116 -14.60 0.28 2.51
CA GLU A 116 -15.90 -0.32 2.78
C GLU A 116 -15.92 -1.10 4.10
N ALA A 117 -14.90 -1.93 4.37
CA ALA A 117 -14.82 -2.68 5.62
C ALA A 117 -14.65 -1.75 6.83
N VAL A 118 -13.81 -0.72 6.69
CA VAL A 118 -13.57 0.28 7.74
C VAL A 118 -14.82 1.11 8.02
N SER A 119 -15.59 1.51 7.00
CA SER A 119 -16.83 2.29 7.19
C SER A 119 -17.96 1.48 7.80
N GLN A 120 -17.92 0.15 7.67
CA GLN A 120 -18.85 -0.76 8.34
C GLN A 120 -18.41 -1.14 9.75
N HIS A 121 -17.28 -0.61 10.23
CA HIS A 121 -16.63 -1.00 11.48
C HIS A 121 -16.35 -2.52 11.57
N ASP A 122 -16.12 -3.18 10.42
CA ASP A 122 -15.75 -4.60 10.36
C ASP A 122 -14.24 -4.75 10.51
N VAL A 123 -13.81 -4.89 11.77
CA VAL A 123 -12.39 -4.97 12.15
C VAL A 123 -11.68 -6.18 11.54
N ASP A 124 -12.37 -7.32 11.42
CA ASP A 124 -11.79 -8.56 10.90
C ASP A 124 -11.61 -8.47 9.38
N ALA A 125 -12.63 -7.95 8.67
CA ALA A 125 -12.54 -7.73 7.23
C ALA A 125 -11.48 -6.67 6.89
N ALA A 126 -11.45 -5.54 7.62
CA ALA A 126 -10.48 -4.47 7.38
C ALA A 126 -9.04 -4.98 7.52
N LYS A 127 -8.78 -5.77 8.57
CA LYS A 127 -7.48 -6.42 8.80
C LYS A 127 -7.10 -7.34 7.65
N HIS A 128 -8.01 -8.23 7.25
CA HIS A 128 -7.74 -9.23 6.22
C HIS A 128 -7.46 -8.58 4.86
N LEU A 129 -8.26 -7.59 4.48
CA LEU A 129 -8.12 -6.86 3.21
C LEU A 129 -6.84 -6.03 3.17
N ALA A 130 -6.44 -5.40 4.28
CA ALA A 130 -5.16 -4.71 4.35
C ALA A 130 -3.98 -5.68 4.22
N GLN A 131 -4.07 -6.87 4.83
CA GLN A 131 -3.06 -7.91 4.69
C GLN A 131 -2.94 -8.42 3.23
N GLU A 132 -4.08 -8.61 2.56
CA GLU A 132 -4.14 -9.00 1.14
C GLU A 132 -3.54 -7.92 0.24
N HIS A 133 -3.86 -6.64 0.48
CA HIS A 133 -3.28 -5.52 -0.27
C HIS A 133 -1.75 -5.52 -0.21
N ILE A 134 -1.16 -5.77 0.96
CA ILE A 134 0.29 -5.82 1.14
C ILE A 134 0.91 -7.04 0.46
N GLU A 135 0.24 -8.19 0.47
CA GLU A 135 0.66 -9.38 -0.25
C GLU A 135 0.64 -9.16 -1.77
N ASN A 136 -0.40 -8.52 -2.31
CA ASN A 136 -0.48 -8.17 -3.73
C ASN A 136 0.62 -7.18 -4.15
N ALA A 137 0.93 -6.20 -3.29
CA ALA A 137 2.03 -5.28 -3.49
C ALA A 137 3.39 -6.00 -3.50
N GLU A 138 3.63 -6.94 -2.58
CA GLU A 138 4.83 -7.77 -2.55
C GLU A 138 4.96 -8.58 -3.85
N ASN A 139 3.91 -9.31 -4.23
CA ASN A 139 3.90 -10.15 -5.42
C ASN A 139 4.24 -9.34 -6.68
N THR A 140 3.67 -8.14 -6.82
CA THR A 140 3.96 -7.24 -7.95
C THR A 140 5.45 -6.86 -8.00
N ILE A 141 6.04 -6.49 -6.86
CA ILE A 141 7.46 -6.12 -6.79
C ILE A 141 8.35 -7.32 -7.08
N MET A 142 8.01 -8.50 -6.58
CA MET A 142 8.79 -9.72 -6.78
C MET A 142 8.76 -10.17 -8.25
N GLU A 143 7.61 -10.05 -8.92
CA GLU A 143 7.49 -10.28 -10.36
C GLU A 143 8.32 -9.29 -11.17
N MET A 144 8.25 -7.99 -10.82
CA MET A 144 9.06 -6.96 -11.45
C MET A 144 10.56 -7.24 -11.33
N ILE A 145 11.03 -7.67 -10.16
CA ILE A 145 12.45 -8.03 -9.94
C ILE A 145 12.84 -9.23 -10.79
N ARG A 146 12.04 -10.31 -10.78
CA ARG A 146 12.30 -11.51 -11.60
C ARG A 146 12.35 -11.19 -13.10
N ASN A 147 11.42 -10.37 -13.59
CA ASN A 147 11.37 -9.98 -14.98
C ASN A 147 12.54 -9.07 -15.38
N GLY A 148 12.99 -8.19 -14.48
CA GLY A 148 14.18 -7.36 -14.68
C GLY A 148 15.51 -8.13 -14.63
N GLU A 149 15.55 -9.31 -14.00
CA GLU A 149 16.68 -10.24 -14.06
C GLU A 149 16.71 -11.02 -15.37
N THR A 150 15.56 -11.41 -15.92
CA THR A 150 15.48 -12.11 -17.22
C THR A 150 15.87 -11.23 -18.41
N ASP A 151 15.59 -9.93 -18.37
CA ASP A 151 15.94 -8.99 -19.47
C ASP A 151 17.45 -8.71 -19.54
N LYS A 152 18.19 -8.94 -18.44
CA LYS A 152 19.67 -8.87 -18.40
C LYS A 152 20.36 -10.15 -18.87
N GLY A 153 19.60 -11.20 -19.21
CA GLY A 153 20.10 -12.52 -19.59
C GLY A 153 20.05 -12.84 -21.09
N VAL A 154 19.65 -11.91 -21.96
CA VAL A 154 19.46 -12.16 -23.40
C VAL A 154 20.61 -11.64 -24.28
N ASP A 155 21.58 -10.90 -23.72
CA ASP A 155 22.82 -10.53 -24.41
C ASP A 155 24.03 -11.29 -23.81
N GLN A 156 24.20 -12.57 -24.20
CA GLN A 156 25.51 -13.25 -24.24
C GLN A 156 25.60 -14.17 -25.45
#